data_AF-A0A821C8W7-F1
#
_entry.id   AF-A0A821C8W7-F1
#
_cell.length_a   1.000
_cell.length_b   1.000
_cell.length_c   1.000
_cell.angle_alpha   90.00
_cell.angle_beta   90.00
_cell.angle_gamma   90.00
#
_symmetry.space_group_name_H-M   'P 1'
#
loop_
_entity.id
_entity.type
_entity.pdbx_description
1 polymer ?
#
loop_
_entity_poly.entity_id
_entity_poly.type
_entity_poly.pdbx_seq_one_letter_code
_entity_poly.pdbx_strand_id
1 'polypeptide(L)'
;LSSNPFNEIFDKVVQLLGALRQKGLIRKWQYEQMMPDRTKCELAHLYFNPKTHKDGIPVRPIESTIHAATTKISKFLDKILRPIFDDKCKDTT
;
A
#
# COMPACT_ATOMS: atom_id res chain seq x y z
N LEU A 1 -16.00 17.93 4.37
CA LEU A 1 -14.66 17.45 3.93
C LEU A 1 -14.20 18.35 2.79
N SER A 2 -13.39 19.37 3.07
CA SER A 2 -13.06 20.43 2.09
C SER A 2 -11.71 20.22 1.37
N SER A 3 -10.90 19.23 1.76
CA SER A 3 -9.64 18.93 1.09
C SER A 3 -9.54 17.46 0.72
N ASN A 4 -9.02 17.19 -0.49
CA ASN A 4 -8.65 15.86 -0.93
C ASN A 4 -7.20 15.60 -0.45
N PRO A 5 -6.97 14.67 0.51
CA PRO A 5 -5.64 14.41 1.06
C PRO A 5 -4.73 13.62 0.10
N PHE A 6 -5.22 13.24 -1.08
CA PHE A 6 -4.46 12.45 -2.06
C PHE A 6 -3.09 13.04 -2.37
N ASN A 7 -3.03 14.34 -2.69
CA ASN A 7 -1.77 14.99 -3.06
C ASN A 7 -0.79 15.00 -1.88
N GLU A 8 -1.28 15.25 -0.65
CA GLU A 8 -0.42 15.26 0.54
C GLU A 8 0.21 13.89 0.79
N ILE A 9 -0.59 12.82 0.68
CA ILE A 9 -0.10 11.44 0.86
C ILE A 9 0.89 11.08 -0.25
N PHE A 10 0.57 11.42 -1.50
CA PHE A 10 1.44 11.19 -2.64
C PHE A 10 2.79 11.88 -2.46
N ASP A 11 2.78 13.17 -2.11
CA ASP A 11 3.99 13.97 -1.94
C ASP A 11 4.85 13.44 -0.79
N LYS A 12 4.25 12.99 0.32
CA LYS A 12 4.99 12.32 1.41
C LYS A 12 5.72 11.07 0.94
N VAL A 13 5.09 10.26 0.09
CA VAL A 13 5.72 9.05 -0.48
C VAL A 13 6.90 9.42 -1.39
N VAL A 14 6.71 10.40 -2.27
CA VAL A 14 7.78 10.88 -3.17
C VAL A 14 8.96 11.45 -2.37
N GLN A 15 8.68 12.28 -1.36
CA GLN A 15 9.69 12.86 -0.48
C GLN A 15 10.47 11.78 0.28
N LEU A 16 9.77 10.79 0.84
CA LEU A 16 10.41 9.66 1.52
C LEU A 16 11.37 8.91 0.60
N LEU A 17 10.92 8.52 -0.59
CA LEU A 17 11.76 7.80 -1.56
C LEU A 17 12.95 8.65 -2.01
N GLY A 18 12.72 9.95 -2.23
CA GLY A 18 13.78 10.91 -2.56
C GLY A 18 14.84 10.98 -1.46
N ALA A 19 14.42 11.12 -0.20
CA ALA A 19 15.32 11.17 0.96
C ALA A 19 16.12 9.87 1.12
N LEU A 20 15.48 8.70 0.95
CA LEU A 20 16.15 7.40 0.99
C LEU A 20 17.21 7.27 -0.12
N ARG A 21 16.91 7.76 -1.33
CA ARG A 21 17.84 7.73 -2.45
C ARG A 21 19.03 8.67 -2.24
N GLN A 22 18.78 9.88 -1.77
CA GLN A 22 19.82 10.87 -1.45
C GLN A 22 20.79 10.36 -0.38
N LYS A 23 20.27 9.66 0.65
CA LYS A 23 21.07 9.02 1.70
C LYS A 23 21.80 7.74 1.25
N GLY A 24 21.61 7.30 0.01
CA GLY A 24 22.23 6.07 -0.50
C GLY A 24 21.66 4.77 0.11
N LEU A 25 20.54 4.84 0.83
CA LEU A 25 19.91 3.69 1.49
C LEU A 25 19.19 2.77 0.50
N ILE A 26 18.82 3.30 -0.66
CA ILE A 26 18.24 2.54 -1.76
C ILE A 26 18.97 2.82 -3.08
N ARG A 27 19.08 1.77 -3.90
CA ARG A 27 19.62 1.82 -5.26
C ARG A 27 18.62 2.49 -6.22
N LYS A 28 19.13 2.98 -7.36
CA LYS A 28 18.30 3.64 -8.39
C LYS A 28 17.14 2.75 -8.84
N TRP A 29 17.40 1.48 -9.12
CA TRP A 29 16.36 0.55 -9.56
C TRP A 29 15.29 0.31 -8.47
N GLN A 30 15.66 0.29 -7.18
CA GLN A 30 14.71 0.14 -6.07
C GLN A 30 13.82 1.39 -5.96
N TYR A 31 14.42 2.57 -6.10
CA TYR A 31 13.71 3.84 -6.14
C TYR A 31 12.70 3.88 -7.30
N GLU A 32 13.12 3.56 -8.52
CA GLU A 32 12.26 3.54 -9.71
C GLU A 32 11.13 2.52 -9.59
N GLN A 33 11.42 1.34 -9.03
CA GLN A 33 10.42 0.31 -8.80
C GLN A 33 9.37 0.72 -7.76
N MET A 34 9.76 1.45 -6.72
CA MET A 34 8.86 1.88 -5.65
C MET A 34 8.13 3.19 -5.94
N MET A 35 8.62 4.02 -6.88
CA MET A 35 8.04 5.33 -7.19
C MET A 35 6.58 5.20 -7.67
N PRO A 36 5.59 5.80 -6.97
CA PRO A 36 4.20 5.78 -7.43
C PRO A 36 4.03 6.52 -8.76
N ASP A 37 3.06 6.07 -9.56
CA ASP A 37 2.67 6.73 -10.81
C ASP A 37 1.41 7.55 -10.53
N ARG A 38 1.52 8.87 -10.63
CA ARG A 38 0.42 9.79 -10.29
C ARG A 38 -0.86 9.52 -11.08
N THR A 39 -0.73 9.04 -12.32
CA THR A 39 -1.88 8.76 -13.20
C THR A 39 -2.61 7.46 -12.85
N LYS A 40 -1.97 6.60 -12.05
CA LYS A 40 -2.48 5.27 -11.66
C LYS A 40 -2.72 5.14 -10.16
N CYS A 41 -2.51 6.22 -9.42
CA CYS A 41 -2.72 6.25 -7.98
C CYS A 41 -4.06 6.89 -7.65
N GLU A 42 -4.73 6.32 -6.64
CA GLU A 42 -5.99 6.85 -6.12
C GLU A 42 -5.94 6.98 -4.60
N LEU A 43 -6.86 7.78 -4.06
CA LEU A 43 -7.05 7.85 -2.63
C LEU A 43 -7.75 6.57 -2.14
N ALA A 44 -7.36 6.11 -0.95
CA ALA A 44 -8.05 5.01 -0.31
C ALA A 44 -9.55 5.32 -0.18
N HIS A 45 -10.39 4.33 -0.46
CA HIS A 45 -11.84 4.50 -0.43
C HIS A 45 -12.49 3.48 0.51
N LEU A 46 -13.48 3.97 1.26
CA LEU A 46 -14.31 3.17 2.14
C LEU A 46 -15.55 2.73 1.37
N TYR A 47 -15.80 1.42 1.32
CA TYR A 47 -17.04 0.87 0.80
C TYR A 47 -17.57 -0.23 1.72
N PHE A 48 -18.81 -0.62 1.50
CA PHE A 48 -19.52 -1.57 2.34
C PHE A 48 -19.93 -2.79 1.52
N ASN A 49 -19.55 -3.98 1.99
CA ASN A 49 -19.95 -5.25 1.38
C ASN A 49 -21.10 -5.89 2.20
N PRO A 50 -22.27 -6.18 1.63
CA PRO A 50 -23.39 -6.79 2.37
C PRO A 50 -23.02 -8.12 3.04
N LYS A 51 -23.53 -8.33 4.26
CA LYS A 51 -23.49 -9.62 4.97
C LYS A 51 -24.93 -10.15 5.11
N THR A 52 -25.41 -10.85 4.10
CA THR A 52 -26.78 -11.40 4.04
C THR A 52 -27.06 -12.51 5.06
N HIS A 53 -26.04 -13.00 5.77
CA HIS A 53 -26.13 -14.14 6.69
C HIS A 53 -25.97 -13.77 8.17
N LYS A 54 -25.94 -12.47 8.53
CA LYS A 54 -25.79 -12.01 9.92
C LYS A 54 -26.85 -10.98 10.26
N ASP A 55 -27.81 -11.39 11.09
CA ASP A 55 -28.83 -10.48 11.61
C ASP A 55 -28.17 -9.39 12.47
N GLY A 56 -28.62 -8.14 12.31
CA GLY A 56 -28.11 -6.98 13.04
C GLY A 56 -26.76 -6.42 12.57
N ILE A 57 -26.04 -7.09 11.65
CA ILE A 57 -24.79 -6.58 11.05
C ILE A 57 -24.90 -6.63 9.52
N PRO A 58 -25.57 -5.64 8.91
CA PRO A 58 -25.96 -5.72 7.50
C PRO A 58 -24.77 -5.61 6.53
N VAL A 59 -23.65 -5.01 6.95
CA VAL A 59 -22.51 -4.72 6.06
C VAL A 59 -21.15 -4.98 6.72
N ARG A 60 -20.15 -5.29 5.88
CA ARG A 60 -18.73 -5.26 6.21
C ARG A 60 -18.14 -3.95 5.67
N PRO A 61 -17.66 -3.02 6.50
CA PRO A 61 -16.84 -1.92 6.01
C PRO A 61 -15.53 -2.47 5.47
N ILE A 62 -15.11 -1.99 4.30
CA ILE A 62 -13.84 -2.30 3.66
C ILE A 62 -13.15 -0.99 3.32
N GLU A 63 -11.96 -0.80 3.85
CA GLU A 63 -11.04 0.23 3.39
C GLU A 63 -10.16 -0.36 2.30
N SER A 64 -10.37 0.07 1.06
CA SER A 64 -9.51 -0.30 -0.06
C SER A 64 -8.38 0.70 -0.20
N THR A 65 -7.17 0.20 -0.05
CA THR A 65 -5.94 0.93 -0.37
C THR A 65 -5.32 0.44 -1.67
N ILE A 66 -6.08 -0.27 -2.51
CA ILE A 66 -5.62 -0.70 -3.82
C ILE A 66 -5.28 0.56 -4.62
N HIS A 67 -4.17 0.52 -5.36
CA HIS A 67 -3.64 1.67 -6.11
C HIS A 67 -3.22 2.89 -5.27
N ALA A 68 -3.24 2.82 -3.93
CA ALA A 68 -2.67 3.88 -3.10
C ALA A 68 -1.18 4.10 -3.41
N ALA A 69 -0.68 5.32 -3.18
CA ALA A 69 0.71 5.69 -3.42
C ALA A 69 1.74 4.76 -2.71
N THR A 70 1.34 4.14 -1.60
CA THR A 70 2.14 3.18 -0.82
C THR A 70 2.20 1.77 -1.42
N THR A 71 1.31 1.43 -2.37
CA THR A 71 1.14 0.05 -2.88
C THR A 71 2.43 -0.54 -3.46
N LYS A 72 3.20 0.25 -4.21
CA LYS A 72 4.47 -0.23 -4.81
C LYS A 72 5.54 -0.52 -3.76
N ILE A 73 5.58 0.28 -2.68
CA ILE A 73 6.47 0.03 -1.54
C ILE A 73 6.07 -1.27 -0.86
N SER A 74 4.77 -1.48 -0.58
CA SER A 74 4.28 -2.72 0.04
C SER A 74 4.61 -3.94 -0.82
N LYS A 75 4.42 -3.88 -2.14
CA LYS A 75 4.81 -4.95 -3.07
C LYS A 75 6.31 -5.21 -3.09
N PHE A 76 7.13 -4.17 -2.95
CA PHE A 76 8.58 -4.32 -2.90
C PHE A 76 9.01 -5.01 -1.60
N LEU A 77 8.47 -4.59 -0.45
CA LEU A 77 8.73 -5.22 0.84
C LEU A 77 8.23 -6.67 0.86
N ASP A 78 7.05 -6.93 0.31
CA ASP A 78 6.51 -8.29 0.19
C ASP A 78 7.47 -9.21 -0.57
N LYS A 79 8.06 -8.76 -1.69
CA LYS A 79 9.06 -9.56 -2.42
C LYS A 79 10.29 -9.93 -1.59
N ILE A 80 10.69 -9.07 -0.64
CA ILE A 80 11.82 -9.33 0.25
C ILE A 80 11.42 -10.29 1.37
N LEU A 81 10.22 -10.11 1.93
CA LEU A 81 9.75 -10.84 3.10
C LEU A 81 9.14 -12.21 2.74
N ARG A 82 8.59 -12.36 1.54
CA ARG A 82 7.85 -13.54 1.08
C ARG A 82 8.64 -14.84 1.27
N PRO A 83 9.91 -14.96 0.85
CA PRO A 83 10.65 -16.21 1.04
C PRO A 83 10.85 -16.58 2.51
N ILE A 84 11.05 -15.59 3.39
CA ILE A 84 11.21 -15.79 4.83
C ILE A 84 9.88 -16.25 5.45
N PHE A 85 8.79 -15.61 5.04
CA PHE A 85 7.45 -15.96 5.47
C PHE A 85 7.09 -17.39 5.05
N ASP A 86 7.28 -17.72 3.77
CA ASP A 86 6.95 -19.03 3.21
C ASP A 86 7.77 -20.14 3.86
N ASP A 87 9.03 -19.87 4.21
CA ASP A 87 9.86 -20.82 4.95
C ASP A 87 9.30 -21.10 6.35
N LYS A 88 8.89 -20.06 7.09
CA LYS A 88 8.27 -20.21 8.42
C LYS A 88 6.92 -20.90 8.39
N CYS A 89 6.15 -20.75 7.31
CA CYS A 89 4.86 -21.42 7.18
C CYS A 89 4.98 -22.95 7.04
N LYS A 90 6.11 -23.47 6.55
CA LYS A 90 6.35 -24.93 6.46
C LYS A 90 6.34 -25.60 7.83
N ASP A 91 6.75 -24.88 8.88
CA ASP A 91 6.85 -25.42 10.24
C ASP A 91 5.50 -25.37 10.99
N THR A 92 4.46 -24.75 10.42
CA THR A 92 3.18 -24.48 11.10
C THR A 92 1.99 -25.22 10.48
N THR A 93 2.21 -26.06 9.44
CA THR A 93 1.17 -26.86 8.78
C THR A 93 1.50 -28.34 8.87
#